data_AF-A0A954MK25-F1
#
_entry.id   AF-A0A954MK25-F1
#
_cell.length_a   1.000
_cell.length_b   1.000
_cell.length_c   1.000
_cell.angle_alpha   90.00
_cell.angle_beta   90.00
_cell.angle_gamma   90.00
#
_symmetry.space_group_name_H-M   'P 1'
#
loop_
_entity.id
_entity.type
_entity.pdbx_description
1 polymer ?
#
loop_
_entity_poly.entity_id
_entity_poly.type
_entity_poly.pdbx_seq_one_letter_code
_entity_poly.pdbx_strand_id
1 'polypeptide(L)'
;MLTWDEAITIGCKKYRELYPKGTIPPELEEQGGLGSNSEGSLVIVHVTYWFEGESEPFYLFRASVNRESGDVCVTNAEDWHVLEGRTFDNSQSL
;
A
#
# COMPACT_ATOMS: atom_id res chain seq x y z
N MET A 1 -14.99 0.06 18.60
CA MET A 1 -14.01 -0.77 17.88
C MET A 1 -14.46 -0.86 16.43
N LEU A 2 -13.56 -0.54 15.50
CA LEU A 2 -13.78 -0.60 14.06
C LEU A 2 -13.87 -2.05 13.57
N THR A 3 -14.69 -2.28 12.57
CA THR A 3 -14.65 -3.48 11.73
C THR A 3 -13.35 -3.53 10.91
N TRP A 4 -13.05 -4.69 10.33
CA TRP A 4 -11.90 -4.84 9.43
C TRP A 4 -12.03 -3.90 8.22
N ASP A 5 -13.20 -3.88 7.58
CA ASP A 5 -13.46 -3.05 6.40
C ASP A 5 -13.35 -1.55 6.69
N GLU A 6 -13.80 -1.10 7.87
CA GLU A 6 -13.64 0.30 8.29
C GLU A 6 -12.16 0.66 8.46
N ALA A 7 -11.37 -0.21 9.09
CA ALA A 7 -9.94 0.02 9.28
C ALA A 7 -9.17 -0.03 7.95
N ILE A 8 -9.51 -0.95 7.03
CA ILE A 8 -8.99 -0.96 5.67
C ILE A 8 -9.34 0.35 4.95
N THR A 9 -10.60 0.78 5.03
CA THR A 9 -11.07 2.03 4.41
C THR A 9 -10.29 3.24 4.92
N ILE A 10 -10.01 3.30 6.23
CA ILE A 10 -9.18 4.36 6.83
C ILE A 10 -7.74 4.31 6.29
N GLY A 11 -7.12 3.13 6.22
CA GLY A 11 -5.79 2.98 5.66
C GLY A 11 -5.72 3.37 4.17
N CYS A 12 -6.72 2.98 3.37
CA CYS A 12 -6.83 3.37 1.97
C CYS A 12 -7.03 4.88 1.80
N LYS A 13 -7.82 5.53 2.68
CA LYS A 13 -7.91 6.99 2.72
C LYS A 13 -6.54 7.61 3.00
N LYS A 14 -5.79 7.06 3.95
CA LYS A 14 -4.45 7.57 4.27
C LYS A 14 -3.49 7.46 3.10
N TYR A 15 -3.53 6.35 2.37
CA TYR A 15 -2.80 6.20 1.10
C TYR A 15 -3.17 7.31 0.10
N ARG A 16 -4.47 7.57 -0.10
CA ARG A 16 -4.95 8.60 -1.04
C ARG A 16 -4.67 10.04 -0.61
N GLU A 17 -4.48 10.29 0.67
CA GLU A 17 -3.98 11.60 1.16
C GLU A 17 -2.53 11.84 0.74
N LEU A 18 -1.68 10.80 0.78
CA LEU A 18 -0.26 10.89 0.43
C LEU A 18 -0.01 10.79 -1.08
N TYR A 19 -0.81 9.98 -1.77
CA TYR A 19 -0.79 9.79 -3.22
C TYR A 19 -2.17 10.07 -3.79
N PRO A 20 -2.54 11.37 -3.92
CA PRO A 20 -3.79 11.75 -4.57
C PRO A 20 -3.96 11.12 -5.95
N LYS A 21 -5.20 10.91 -6.37
CA LYS A 21 -5.48 10.34 -7.69
C LYS A 21 -4.86 11.21 -8.80
N GLY A 22 -4.09 10.60 -9.69
CA GLY A 22 -3.36 11.28 -10.76
C GLY A 22 -1.95 11.76 -10.38
N THR A 23 -1.51 11.55 -9.13
CA THR A 23 -0.11 11.78 -8.74
C THR A 23 0.82 10.73 -9.34
N ILE A 24 0.41 9.47 -9.33
CA ILE A 24 1.13 8.36 -9.96
C ILE A 24 0.55 8.18 -11.37
N PRO A 25 1.39 8.05 -12.42
CA PRO A 25 0.93 7.73 -13.77
C PRO A 25 0.06 6.45 -13.77
N PRO A 26 -1.09 6.42 -14.47
CA PRO A 26 -2.01 5.28 -14.44
C PRO A 26 -1.36 3.94 -14.76
N GLU A 27 -0.46 3.91 -15.73
CA GLU A 27 0.27 2.71 -16.15
C GLU A 27 1.16 2.13 -15.05
N LEU A 28 1.71 2.99 -14.18
CA LEU A 28 2.48 2.58 -13.01
C LEU A 28 1.55 2.23 -11.85
N GLU A 29 0.48 2.99 -11.64
CA GLU A 29 -0.49 2.71 -10.59
C GLU A 29 -1.14 1.33 -10.77
N GLU A 30 -1.41 0.91 -12.01
CA GLU A 30 -1.95 -0.41 -12.36
C GLU A 30 -0.98 -1.58 -12.12
N GLN A 31 0.34 -1.34 -12.03
CA GLN A 31 1.30 -2.38 -11.65
C GLN A 31 1.31 -2.65 -10.13
N GLY A 32 0.72 -1.75 -9.34
CA GLY A 32 0.74 -1.82 -7.89
C GLY A 32 -0.38 -2.70 -7.33
N GLY A 33 -0.06 -3.55 -6.36
CA GLY A 33 -1.03 -4.30 -5.58
C GLY A 33 -1.42 -3.56 -4.30
N LEU A 34 -2.71 -3.25 -4.12
CA LEU A 34 -3.25 -2.79 -2.84
C LEU A 34 -3.66 -4.01 -1.99
N GLY A 35 -3.03 -4.18 -0.84
CA GLY A 35 -3.26 -5.30 0.06
C GLY A 35 -3.55 -4.87 1.49
N SER A 36 -4.06 -5.81 2.28
CA SER A 36 -4.24 -5.62 3.71
C SER A 36 -4.05 -6.92 4.50
N ASN A 37 -3.39 -6.84 5.65
CA ASN A 37 -3.17 -7.95 6.57
C ASN A 37 -3.69 -7.61 7.96
N SER A 38 -4.11 -8.63 8.71
CA SER A 38 -4.54 -8.51 10.10
C SER A 38 -3.44 -8.94 11.06
N GLU A 39 -3.20 -8.14 12.11
CA GLU A 39 -2.26 -8.48 13.17
C GLU A 39 -2.84 -8.06 14.53
N GLY A 40 -3.49 -8.99 15.23
CA GLY A 40 -4.19 -8.71 16.48
C GLY A 40 -5.28 -7.65 16.31
N SER A 41 -5.15 -6.51 17.00
CA SER A 41 -6.05 -5.36 16.87
C SER A 41 -5.66 -4.39 15.74
N LEU A 42 -4.58 -4.66 14.99
CA LEU A 42 -4.11 -3.81 13.89
C LEU A 42 -4.55 -4.35 12.52
N VAL A 43 -4.85 -3.42 11.62
CA VAL A 43 -4.96 -3.67 10.18
C VAL A 43 -3.80 -2.99 9.49
N ILE A 44 -2.98 -3.76 8.77
CA ILE A 44 -1.87 -3.22 7.98
C ILE A 44 -2.35 -3.08 6.55
N VAL A 45 -2.49 -1.86 6.04
CA VAL A 45 -2.78 -1.57 4.64
C VAL A 45 -1.48 -1.22 3.92
N HIS A 46 -1.28 -1.74 2.72
CA HIS A 46 -0.05 -1.52 1.96
C HIS A 46 -0.30 -1.47 0.45
N VAL A 47 0.59 -0.75 -0.25
CA VAL A 47 0.70 -0.76 -1.71
C VAL A 47 2.08 -1.27 -2.07
N THR A 48 2.13 -2.36 -2.83
CA THR A 48 3.36 -3.10 -3.16
C THR A 48 3.56 -3.23 -4.66
N TYR A 49 4.82 -3.28 -5.07
CA TYR A 49 5.28 -3.52 -6.43
C TYR A 49 6.28 -4.67 -6.44
N TRP A 50 6.20 -5.53 -7.43
CA TRP A 50 7.18 -6.58 -7.69
C TRP A 50 8.06 -6.19 -8.87
N PHE A 51 9.37 -6.31 -8.71
CA PHE A 51 10.33 -6.03 -9.77
C PHE A 51 11.02 -7.32 -10.20
N GLU A 52 11.36 -7.41 -11.48
CA GLU A 52 12.07 -8.57 -12.00
C GLU A 52 13.42 -8.77 -11.29
N GLY A 53 13.67 -9.98 -10.81
CA GLY A 53 14.91 -10.36 -10.15
C GLY A 53 15.03 -9.96 -8.68
N GLU A 54 14.04 -9.26 -8.12
CA GLU A 54 13.99 -8.97 -6.68
C GLU A 54 13.28 -10.11 -5.92
N SER A 55 13.81 -10.46 -4.74
CA SER A 55 13.23 -11.50 -3.88
C SER A 55 12.14 -10.99 -2.95
N GLU A 56 12.03 -9.67 -2.76
CA GLU A 56 11.08 -9.03 -1.86
C GLU A 56 10.30 -7.93 -2.60
N PRO A 57 9.03 -7.69 -2.21
CA PRO A 57 8.24 -6.63 -2.81
C PRO A 57 8.72 -5.26 -2.35
N PHE A 58 8.67 -4.29 -3.25
CA PHE A 58 8.84 -2.89 -2.91
C PHE A 58 7.54 -2.32 -2.35
N TYR A 59 7.58 -1.80 -1.12
CA TYR A 59 6.44 -1.17 -0.47
C TYR A 59 6.43 0.33 -0.76
N LEU A 60 5.62 0.78 -1.71
CA LEU A 60 5.42 2.23 -1.90
C LEU A 60 4.78 2.86 -0.66
N PHE A 61 3.79 2.16 -0.08
CA PHE A 61 3.06 2.63 1.09
C PHE A 61 2.79 1.48 2.06
N ARG A 62 2.90 1.76 3.36
CA ARG A 62 2.46 0.85 4.42
C ARG A 62 2.00 1.66 5.63
N ALA A 63 0.82 1.32 6.14
CA ALA A 63 0.29 1.91 7.36
C ALA A 63 -0.42 0.86 8.21
N SER A 64 -0.31 0.99 9.54
CA SER A 64 -1.11 0.24 10.49
C SER A 64 -2.27 1.10 11.02
N VAL A 65 -3.45 0.50 11.11
CA VAL A 65 -4.67 1.12 11.64
C VAL A 65 -5.08 0.31 12.86
N ASN A 66 -5.09 0.96 14.03
CA ASN A 66 -5.57 0.34 15.25
C ASN A 66 -7.10 0.30 15.25
N ARG A 67 -7.69 -0.89 15.35
CA ARG A 67 -9.15 -1.06 15.32
C ARG A 67 -9.85 -0.61 16.59
N GLU A 68 -9.16 -0.58 17.72
CA GLU A 68 -9.74 -0.15 18.99
C GLU A 68 -9.83 1.37 19.08
N SER A 69 -8.73 2.07 18.73
CA SER A 69 -8.65 3.53 18.82
C SER A 69 -8.99 4.27 17.53
N GLY A 70 -8.81 3.63 16.36
CA GLY A 70 -8.88 4.27 15.05
C GLY A 70 -7.61 5.01 14.63
N ASP A 71 -6.54 4.95 15.43
CA ASP A 71 -5.28 5.62 15.12
C ASP A 71 -4.60 4.99 13.90
N VAL A 72 -3.99 5.85 13.08
CA VAL A 72 -3.25 5.45 11.88
C VAL A 72 -1.79 5.79 12.05
N CYS A 73 -0.91 4.81 11.89
CA CYS A 73 0.53 4.97 11.88
C CYS A 73 1.07 4.59 10.50
N VAL A 74 1.62 5.54 9.77
CA VAL A 74 2.30 5.28 8.49
C VAL A 74 3.72 4.81 8.79
N THR A 75 4.07 3.59 8.38
CA THR A 75 5.40 3.02 8.58
C THR A 75 6.26 3.12 7.33
N ASN A 76 5.65 3.21 6.15
CA ASN A 76 6.36 3.43 4.89
C ASN A 76 5.59 4.37 3.96
N ALA A 77 6.29 5.30 3.32
CA ALA A 77 5.78 6.18 2.27
C ALA A 77 6.95 6.64 1.40
N GLU A 78 7.20 5.90 0.31
CA GLU A 78 8.32 6.14 -0.61
C GLU A 78 7.98 7.13 -1.72
N ASP A 79 9.01 7.68 -2.36
CA ASP A 79 8.81 8.46 -3.58
C ASP A 79 8.39 7.54 -4.73
N TRP A 80 7.27 7.86 -5.38
CA TRP A 80 6.75 7.06 -6.48
C TRP A 80 7.65 7.12 -7.72
N HIS A 81 8.49 8.15 -7.89
CA HIS A 81 9.41 8.24 -9.02
C HIS A 81 10.44 7.10 -9.04
N VAL A 82 10.64 6.38 -7.92
CA VAL A 82 11.48 5.17 -7.87
C VAL A 82 10.94 4.05 -8.79
N LEU A 83 9.65 4.11 -9.14
CA LEU A 83 9.01 3.19 -10.07
C LEU A 83 9.41 3.47 -11.54
N GLU A 84 9.89 4.68 -11.86
CA GLU A 84 10.22 5.05 -13.23
C GLU A 84 11.42 4.25 -13.76
N GLY A 85 11.28 3.69 -14.97
CA GLY A 85 12.33 2.91 -15.62
C GLY A 85 12.63 1.55 -14.97
N ARG A 86 11.82 1.10 -14.01
CA ARG A 86 11.90 -0.26 -13.46
C ARG A 86 11.14 -1.25 -14.34
N THR A 87 11.58 -2.50 -14.33
CA THR A 87 10.86 -3.62 -14.96
C THR A 87 10.04 -4.35 -13.91
N PHE A 88 8.73 -4.46 -14.13
CA PHE A 88 7.79 -5.06 -13.19
C PHE A 88 7.63 -6.55 -13.44
N ASP A 89 7.63 -7.33 -12.37
CA ASP A 89 7.32 -8.76 -12.41
C ASP A 89 5.82 -8.97 -12.22
N ASN A 90 5.11 -9.15 -13.33
CA ASN A 90 3.67 -9.41 -13.34
C ASN A 90 3.30 -10.89 -13.10
N SER A 91 4.28 -11.77 -12.87
CA SER A 91 4.01 -13.19 -12.58
C SER A 91 3.53 -13.43 -11.16
N GLN A 92 3.76 -12.46 -10.25
CA GLN A 92 3.44 -12.58 -8.82
C GLN A 92 2.17 -11.83 -8.38
N SER A 93 1.42 -11.26 -9.33
CA SER A 93 0.18 -10.51 -9.07
C SER A 93 -1.07 -11.40 -8.90
N LEU A 94 -0.92 -12.68 -8.56
CA LEU A 94 -2.00 -13.68 -8.43
C LEU A 94 -2.42 -13.92 -6.98
#